data_AF-A0A1F4E4N6-F1
#
_entry.id   AF-A0A1F4E4N6-F1
#
_cell.length_a   1.000
_cell.length_b   1.000
_cell.length_c   1.000
_cell.angle_alpha   90.00
_cell.angle_beta   90.00
_cell.angle_gamma   90.00
#
_symmetry.space_group_name_H-M   'P 1'
#
loop_
_entity.id
_entity.type
_entity.pdbx_description
1 polymer ?
#
loop_
_entity_poly.entity_id
_entity_poly.type
_entity_poly.pdbx_seq_one_letter_code
_entity_poly.pdbx_strand_id
1 'polypeptide(L)'
;MLRVILASFLVAGVSVASWAQDVTYRKHIKPLWEQKCAACHGASAPYLGDFEENKKKFEAAFKGPRMDTYADLISFVGWPDTGAIMRRLDDGKGAGGGKPGNMYQQLGATEEERQKNLNLFKQWVGKDAWKLNRWEARGKVPAITKEDLDKIKVKY
;
A
#
# COMPACT_ATOMS: atom_id res chain seq x y z
N MET A 1 24.40 -3.42 -67.15
CA MET A 1 23.66 -4.31 -66.22
C MET A 1 24.44 -4.35 -64.91
N LEU A 2 24.04 -3.58 -63.90
CA LEU A 2 24.71 -3.55 -62.59
C LEU A 2 23.66 -3.95 -61.56
N ARG A 3 23.76 -5.19 -61.05
CA ARG A 3 22.82 -5.76 -60.07
C ARG A 3 23.28 -5.42 -58.65
N VAL A 4 22.34 -4.79 -57.96
CA VAL A 4 22.23 -4.50 -56.54
C VAL A 4 22.50 -5.75 -55.68
N ILE A 5 23.29 -5.61 -54.60
CA ILE A 5 23.09 -6.41 -53.38
C ILE A 5 23.23 -5.47 -52.17
N LEU A 6 22.07 -5.17 -51.58
CA LEU A 6 21.88 -4.47 -50.31
C LEU A 6 21.81 -5.54 -49.21
N ALA A 7 22.78 -5.57 -48.30
CA ALA A 7 22.77 -6.50 -47.17
C ALA A 7 22.07 -5.85 -45.97
N SER A 8 20.78 -6.18 -45.81
CA SER A 8 19.98 -5.81 -44.64
C SER A 8 20.29 -6.75 -43.47
N PHE A 9 20.97 -6.25 -42.44
CA PHE A 9 21.07 -6.93 -41.15
C PHE A 9 19.75 -6.74 -40.38
N LEU A 10 18.90 -7.78 -40.35
CA LEU A 10 17.78 -7.87 -39.41
C LEU A 10 18.33 -8.32 -38.04
N VAL A 11 18.46 -7.37 -37.11
CA VAL A 11 18.59 -7.69 -35.68
C VAL A 11 17.20 -8.01 -35.16
N ALA A 12 16.90 -9.30 -35.00
CA ALA A 12 15.70 -9.77 -34.33
C ALA A 12 15.79 -9.38 -32.84
N GLY A 13 15.02 -8.38 -32.43
CA GLY A 13 14.88 -7.98 -31.03
C GLY A 13 14.22 -9.09 -30.21
N VAL A 14 14.97 -9.69 -29.30
CA VAL A 14 14.40 -10.56 -28.26
C VAL A 14 13.69 -9.65 -27.26
N SER A 15 12.38 -9.50 -27.43
CA SER A 15 11.51 -8.87 -26.44
C SER A 15 11.49 -9.74 -25.18
N VAL A 16 12.37 -9.44 -24.23
CA VAL A 16 12.29 -10.03 -22.89
C VAL A 16 11.01 -9.49 -22.27
N ALA A 17 9.95 -10.29 -22.29
CA ALA A 17 8.75 -10.03 -21.52
C ALA A 17 9.18 -9.92 -20.05
N SER A 18 9.24 -8.70 -19.54
CA SER A 18 9.40 -8.45 -18.12
C SER A 18 8.15 -9.00 -17.43
N TRP A 19 8.27 -10.21 -16.90
CA TRP A 19 7.28 -10.77 -15.98
C TRP A 19 7.31 -9.89 -14.75
N ALA A 20 6.40 -8.91 -14.69
CA ALA A 20 6.21 -8.11 -13.50
C ALA A 20 5.92 -9.08 -12.34
N GLN A 21 6.91 -9.30 -11.48
CA GLN A 21 6.76 -10.20 -10.34
C GLN A 21 5.65 -9.65 -9.44
N ASP A 22 4.80 -10.54 -8.95
CA ASP A 22 3.75 -10.18 -8.01
C ASP A 22 4.33 -9.45 -6.79
N VAL A 23 3.75 -8.29 -6.46
CA VAL A 23 4.03 -7.62 -5.20
C VAL A 23 3.43 -8.44 -4.06
N THR A 24 4.29 -8.81 -3.11
CA THR A 24 3.99 -9.69 -1.97
C THR A 24 4.44 -9.05 -0.67
N TYR A 25 3.84 -9.48 0.44
CA TYR A 25 4.19 -8.99 1.76
C TYR A 25 5.67 -9.25 2.07
N ARG A 26 6.13 -10.49 1.94
CA ARG A 26 7.51 -10.87 2.31
C ARG A 26 8.58 -10.17 1.49
N LYS A 27 8.39 -10.05 0.17
CA LYS A 27 9.44 -9.50 -0.71
C LYS A 27 9.45 -7.98 -0.76
N HIS A 28 8.30 -7.32 -0.62
CA HIS A 28 8.16 -5.89 -0.92
C HIS A 28 7.64 -5.08 0.27
N ILE A 29 6.54 -5.52 0.90
CA ILE A 29 5.88 -4.70 1.92
C ILE A 29 6.58 -4.80 3.27
N LYS A 30 6.99 -5.99 3.71
CA LYS A 30 7.69 -6.18 4.99
C LYS A 30 9.00 -5.38 5.05
N PRO A 31 9.91 -5.43 4.06
CA PRO A 31 11.13 -4.61 4.10
C PRO A 31 10.81 -3.11 4.12
N LEU A 32 9.83 -2.66 3.34
CA LEU A 32 9.40 -1.27 3.33
C LEU A 32 8.80 -0.85 4.69
N TRP A 33 7.98 -1.71 5.29
CA TRP A 33 7.37 -1.48 6.60
C TRP A 33 8.43 -1.37 7.70
N GLU A 34 9.40 -2.27 7.71
CA GLU A 34 10.53 -2.26 8.63
C GLU A 34 11.32 -0.96 8.52
N GLN A 35 11.56 -0.48 7.31
CA GLN A 35 12.32 0.74 7.06
C GLN A 35 11.56 2.02 7.42
N LYS A 36 10.24 2.07 7.17
CA LYS A 36 9.47 3.32 7.19
C LYS A 36 8.46 3.43 8.33
N CYS A 37 8.03 2.32 8.92
CA CYS A 37 6.86 2.28 9.80
C CYS A 37 7.13 1.62 11.16
N ALA A 38 8.03 0.64 11.22
CA ALA A 38 8.21 -0.22 12.39
C ALA A 38 8.73 0.49 13.65
N ALA A 39 9.33 1.68 13.53
CA ALA A 39 9.73 2.46 14.71
C ALA A 39 8.54 2.78 15.64
N CYS A 40 7.36 3.03 15.05
CA CYS A 40 6.13 3.39 15.78
C CYS A 40 5.08 2.28 15.76
N HIS A 41 5.16 1.33 14.81
CA HIS A 41 4.21 0.24 14.60
C HIS A 41 4.84 -1.17 14.73
N GLY A 42 6.03 -1.25 15.34
CA GLY A 42 6.84 -2.46 15.50
C GLY A 42 6.45 -3.34 16.70
N ALA A 43 7.32 -4.30 17.06
CA ALA A 43 7.11 -5.20 18.20
C ALA A 43 6.91 -4.49 19.56
N SER A 44 7.40 -3.25 19.71
CA SER A 44 7.20 -2.43 20.90
C SER A 44 5.84 -1.71 20.96
N ALA A 45 5.05 -1.77 19.88
CA ALA A 45 3.77 -1.10 19.78
C ALA A 45 2.64 -1.96 20.40
N PRO A 46 1.61 -1.34 20.98
CA PRO A 46 0.43 -2.05 21.51
C PRO A 46 -0.38 -2.73 20.41
N TYR A 47 -1.12 -3.79 20.71
CA TYR A 47 -2.14 -4.29 19.80
C TYR A 47 -3.28 -3.27 19.62
N LEU A 48 -4.09 -3.43 18.58
CA LEU A 48 -5.15 -2.46 18.23
C LEU A 48 -6.12 -2.20 19.40
N GLY A 49 -6.56 -3.26 20.10
CA GLY A 49 -7.46 -3.12 21.24
C GLY A 49 -6.86 -2.25 22.35
N ASP A 50 -5.64 -2.57 22.77
CA ASP A 50 -4.91 -1.80 23.80
C ASP A 50 -4.69 -0.34 23.35
N PHE A 51 -4.35 -0.15 22.07
CA PHE A 51 -4.17 1.19 21.50
C PHE A 51 -5.45 2.02 21.56
N GLU A 52 -6.60 1.46 21.22
CA GLU A 52 -7.87 2.20 21.25
C GLU A 52 -8.33 2.46 22.70
N GLU A 53 -8.10 1.54 23.64
CA GLU A 53 -8.42 1.74 25.05
C GLU A 53 -7.60 2.88 25.68
N ASN A 54 -6.31 2.99 25.31
CA ASN A 54 -5.36 3.91 25.94
C ASN A 54 -4.68 4.87 24.96
N LYS A 55 -5.41 5.32 23.94
CA LYS A 55 -4.87 6.04 22.77
C LYS A 55 -3.96 7.21 23.10
N LYS A 56 -4.39 8.11 23.99
CA LYS A 56 -3.61 9.30 24.37
C LYS A 56 -2.24 8.94 24.97
N LYS A 57 -2.16 7.85 25.75
CA LYS A 57 -0.91 7.37 26.36
C LYS A 57 0.08 6.93 25.29
N PHE A 58 -0.39 6.16 24.31
CA PHE A 58 0.48 5.64 23.25
C PHE A 58 0.86 6.72 22.23
N GLU A 59 -0.05 7.62 21.88
CA GLU A 59 0.25 8.79 21.03
C GLU A 59 1.31 9.70 21.69
N ALA A 60 1.22 9.95 23.00
CA ALA A 60 2.24 10.70 23.74
C ALA A 60 3.62 9.99 23.78
N ALA A 61 3.64 8.67 23.63
CA ALA A 61 4.85 7.86 23.50
C ALA A 61 5.29 7.66 22.05
N PHE A 62 4.67 8.36 21.07
CA PHE A 62 4.91 8.20 19.64
C PHE A 62 4.73 6.76 19.14
N LYS A 63 3.75 6.03 19.69
CA LYS A 63 3.38 4.69 19.27
C LYS A 63 2.00 4.68 18.62
N GLY A 64 1.88 3.94 17.52
CA GLY A 64 0.60 3.54 16.95
C GLY A 64 0.28 2.09 17.32
N PRO A 65 -0.78 1.48 16.76
CA PRO A 65 -1.03 0.05 16.94
C PRO A 65 -0.01 -0.79 16.18
N ARG A 66 0.29 -1.98 16.69
CA ARG A 66 1.23 -2.95 16.15
C ARG A 66 0.77 -3.46 14.78
N MET A 67 1.70 -3.50 13.84
CA MET A 67 1.49 -3.93 12.44
C MET A 67 2.76 -4.58 11.86
N ASP A 68 3.60 -5.20 12.69
CA ASP A 68 4.92 -5.72 12.29
C ASP A 68 4.89 -7.14 11.72
N THR A 69 3.77 -7.84 11.87
CA THR A 69 3.52 -9.13 11.20
C THR A 69 2.50 -8.99 10.07
N TYR A 70 2.40 -10.02 9.21
CA TYR A 70 1.41 -10.05 8.15
C TYR A 70 -0.02 -9.94 8.70
N ALA A 71 -0.35 -10.75 9.71
CA ALA A 71 -1.68 -10.78 10.31
C ALA A 71 -2.03 -9.42 10.93
N ASP A 72 -1.10 -8.83 11.68
CA ASP A 72 -1.31 -7.52 12.31
C ASP A 72 -1.52 -6.41 11.27
N LEU A 73 -0.80 -6.45 10.14
CA LEU A 73 -0.94 -5.44 9.08
C LEU A 73 -2.25 -5.59 8.29
N ILE A 74 -2.62 -6.81 7.89
CA ILE A 74 -3.82 -7.01 7.06
C ILE A 74 -5.13 -6.69 7.81
N SER A 75 -5.10 -6.69 9.15
CA SER A 75 -6.21 -6.25 9.98
C SER A 75 -6.63 -4.79 9.73
N PHE A 76 -5.73 -3.97 9.19
CA PHE A 76 -5.97 -2.57 8.82
C PHE A 76 -6.26 -2.39 7.31
N VAL A 77 -6.29 -3.49 6.55
CA VAL A 77 -6.70 -3.53 5.15
C VAL A 77 -8.12 -4.07 5.07
N GLY A 78 -8.34 -5.29 5.57
CA GLY A 78 -9.60 -6.03 5.48
C GLY A 78 -10.54 -5.80 6.67
N TRP A 79 -10.21 -6.32 7.85
CA TRP A 79 -11.02 -6.23 9.08
C TRP A 79 -10.11 -6.51 10.30
N PRO A 80 -10.28 -5.84 11.46
CA PRO A 80 -11.41 -4.99 11.87
C PRO A 80 -11.37 -3.52 11.44
N ASP A 81 -10.20 -2.93 11.17
CA ASP A 81 -10.14 -1.51 10.76
C ASP A 81 -10.02 -1.37 9.24
N THR A 82 -11.07 -1.80 8.55
CA THR A 82 -11.13 -1.84 7.09
C THR A 82 -10.72 -0.50 6.47
N GLY A 83 -9.85 -0.55 5.46
CA GLY A 83 -9.42 0.63 4.72
C GLY A 83 -8.49 1.57 5.47
N ALA A 84 -8.03 1.24 6.68
CA ALA A 84 -7.18 2.14 7.45
C ALA A 84 -5.82 2.37 6.79
N ILE A 85 -5.13 1.33 6.33
CA ILE A 85 -3.88 1.48 5.57
C ILE A 85 -4.10 2.38 4.35
N MET A 86 -5.18 2.12 3.60
CA MET A 86 -5.52 2.89 2.42
C MET A 86 -5.70 4.37 2.76
N ARG A 87 -6.54 4.71 3.74
CA ARG A 87 -6.78 6.11 4.17
C ARG A 87 -5.54 6.81 4.70
N ARG A 88 -4.68 6.12 5.43
CA ARG A 88 -3.52 6.74 6.11
C ARG A 88 -2.36 6.96 5.16
N LEU A 89 -2.23 6.12 4.14
CA LEU A 89 -1.18 6.20 3.12
C LEU A 89 -1.62 6.90 1.84
N ASP A 90 -2.91 7.20 1.64
CA ASP A 90 -3.39 7.84 0.42
C ASP A 90 -2.75 9.22 0.19
N ASP A 91 -2.50 9.56 -1.07
CA ASP A 91 -1.92 10.83 -1.47
C ASP A 91 -2.95 11.96 -1.60
N GLY A 92 -4.26 11.66 -1.48
CA GLY A 92 -5.34 12.64 -1.56
C GLY A 92 -5.62 13.14 -2.98
N LYS A 93 -4.99 12.58 -4.02
CA LYS A 93 -5.13 13.04 -5.42
C LYS A 93 -6.25 12.33 -6.20
N GLY A 94 -7.04 11.47 -5.53
CA GLY A 94 -8.14 10.73 -6.15
C GLY A 94 -9.37 11.56 -6.52
N ALA A 95 -10.35 10.91 -7.16
CA ALA A 95 -11.62 11.51 -7.54
C ALA A 95 -12.37 12.02 -6.29
N GLY A 96 -12.46 13.35 -6.16
CA GLY A 96 -13.02 14.03 -5.00
C GLY A 96 -12.06 15.05 -4.38
N GLY A 97 -10.75 14.90 -4.60
CA GLY A 97 -9.71 15.78 -4.05
C GLY A 97 -9.66 15.77 -2.52
N GLY A 98 -8.47 15.71 -1.94
CA GLY A 98 -8.36 15.67 -0.49
C GLY A 98 -6.96 15.98 0.04
N LYS A 99 -6.89 16.11 1.37
CA LYS A 99 -5.60 16.12 2.06
C LYS A 99 -5.03 14.69 2.03
N PRO A 100 -3.70 14.54 1.83
CA PRO A 100 -3.05 13.25 2.01
C PRO A 100 -3.34 12.66 3.39
N GLY A 101 -3.32 11.33 3.48
CA GLY A 101 -3.34 10.63 4.76
C GLY A 101 -2.15 11.06 5.62
N ASN A 102 -2.34 11.05 6.94
CA ASN A 102 -1.31 11.53 7.88
C ASN A 102 -0.05 10.66 7.92
N MET A 103 -0.06 9.46 7.34
CA MET A 103 1.11 8.58 7.24
C MET A 103 1.74 8.59 5.86
N TYR A 104 1.16 9.28 4.87
CA TYR A 104 1.74 9.40 3.51
C TYR A 104 3.17 9.93 3.54
N GLN A 105 3.46 10.90 4.42
CA GLN A 105 4.80 11.49 4.55
C GLN A 105 5.87 10.47 5.00
N GLN A 106 5.47 9.39 5.66
CA GLN A 106 6.41 8.35 6.10
C GLN A 106 6.83 7.43 4.96
N LEU A 107 6.14 7.46 3.82
CA LEU A 107 6.50 6.64 2.66
C LEU A 107 7.80 7.07 2.00
N GLY A 108 8.34 8.26 2.30
CA GLY A 108 9.57 8.72 1.68
C GLY A 108 9.89 10.20 1.92
N ALA A 109 11.17 10.53 1.80
CA ALA A 109 11.68 11.89 1.97
C ALA A 109 11.25 12.80 0.81
N THR A 110 11.15 12.24 -0.40
CA THR A 110 10.73 12.96 -1.62
C THR A 110 9.37 12.47 -2.11
N GLU A 111 8.71 13.28 -2.95
CA GLU A 111 7.42 12.90 -3.53
C GLU A 111 7.55 11.68 -4.44
N GLU A 112 8.66 11.57 -5.18
CA GLU A 112 8.96 10.44 -6.05
C GLU A 112 9.08 9.15 -5.24
N GLU A 113 9.78 9.20 -4.09
CA GLU A 113 9.90 8.05 -3.20
C GLU A 113 8.54 7.66 -2.60
N ARG A 114 7.76 8.65 -2.14
CA ARG A 114 6.41 8.41 -1.58
C ARG A 114 5.49 7.77 -2.61
N GLN A 115 5.48 8.27 -3.85
CA GLN A 115 4.65 7.72 -4.92
C GLN A 115 5.08 6.31 -5.32
N LYS A 116 6.39 6.05 -5.41
CA LYS A 116 6.93 4.69 -5.65
C LYS A 116 6.47 3.72 -4.57
N ASN A 117 6.61 4.09 -3.31
CA ASN A 117 6.27 3.24 -2.18
C ASN A 117 4.75 3.09 -1.99
N LEU A 118 3.96 4.15 -2.20
CA LEU A 118 2.50 4.08 -2.24
C LEU A 118 2.02 3.10 -3.32
N ASN A 119 2.64 3.12 -4.49
CA ASN A 119 2.28 2.22 -5.59
C ASN A 119 2.56 0.74 -5.24
N LEU A 120 3.57 0.44 -4.41
CA LEU A 120 3.77 -0.92 -3.89
C LEU A 120 2.59 -1.35 -3.01
N PHE A 121 2.15 -0.50 -2.07
CA PHE A 121 0.96 -0.79 -1.25
C PHE A 121 -0.30 -0.97 -2.11
N LYS A 122 -0.54 -0.07 -3.07
CA LYS A 122 -1.68 -0.17 -4.00
C LYS A 122 -1.66 -1.47 -4.80
N GLN A 123 -0.50 -1.90 -5.29
CA GLN A 123 -0.39 -3.17 -6.01
C GLN A 123 -0.61 -4.38 -5.10
N TRP A 124 -0.05 -4.36 -3.90
CA TRP A 124 -0.18 -5.45 -2.93
C TRP A 124 -1.61 -5.62 -2.42
N VAL A 125 -2.28 -4.53 -2.04
CA VAL A 125 -3.70 -4.52 -1.65
C VAL A 125 -4.57 -4.91 -2.85
N GLY A 126 -4.19 -4.49 -4.05
CA GLY A 126 -4.98 -4.58 -5.28
C GLY A 126 -5.47 -3.18 -5.66
N LYS A 127 -5.10 -2.71 -6.85
CA LYS A 127 -5.40 -1.33 -7.27
C LYS A 127 -6.90 -1.02 -7.26
N ASP A 128 -7.72 -1.96 -7.70
CA ASP A 128 -9.18 -1.82 -7.71
C ASP A 128 -9.81 -1.93 -6.31
N ALA A 129 -9.06 -2.48 -5.36
CA ALA A 129 -9.44 -2.61 -3.94
C ALA A 129 -8.97 -1.42 -3.09
N TRP A 130 -8.25 -0.44 -3.67
CA TRP A 130 -7.80 0.75 -2.95
C TRP A 130 -8.98 1.72 -2.71
N LYS A 131 -9.81 1.36 -1.74
CA LYS A 131 -11.01 2.08 -1.31
C LYS A 131 -10.75 2.76 0.03
N LEU A 132 -11.21 4.00 0.16
CA LEU A 132 -11.08 4.79 1.40
C LEU A 132 -12.27 4.57 2.35
N ASN A 133 -13.20 3.71 1.97
CA ASN A 133 -14.37 3.33 2.75
C ASN A 133 -13.94 2.70 4.09
N ARG A 134 -14.88 2.71 5.03
CA ARG A 134 -14.77 2.05 6.34
C ARG A 134 -15.73 0.87 6.35
N TRP A 135 -15.64 0.05 7.40
CA TRP A 135 -16.63 -1.00 7.63
C TRP A 135 -18.05 -0.44 7.62
N GLU A 136 -18.28 0.66 8.33
CA GLU A 136 -19.55 1.40 8.33
C GLU A 136 -19.46 2.69 7.51
N ALA A 137 -20.61 3.23 7.11
CA ALA A 137 -20.68 4.51 6.42
C ALA A 137 -20.19 5.65 7.33
N ARG A 138 -19.53 6.65 6.75
CA ARG A 138 -19.10 7.85 7.49
C ARG A 138 -19.21 9.10 6.64
N GLY A 139 -20.08 10.02 7.06
CA GLY A 139 -20.37 11.23 6.30
C GLY A 139 -20.92 10.88 4.91
N LYS A 140 -20.29 11.40 3.86
CA LYS A 140 -20.67 11.12 2.46
C LYS A 140 -20.04 9.85 1.88
N VAL A 141 -19.17 9.17 2.65
CA VAL A 141 -18.51 7.94 2.19
C VAL A 141 -19.34 6.74 2.64
N PRO A 142 -19.84 5.90 1.71
CA PRO A 142 -20.62 4.72 2.07
C PRO A 142 -19.74 3.67 2.76
N ALA A 143 -20.40 2.69 3.39
CA ALA A 143 -19.73 1.49 3.90
C ALA A 143 -19.02 0.74 2.76
N ILE A 144 -17.96 0.01 3.10
CA ILE A 144 -17.32 -0.95 2.18
C ILE A 144 -18.32 -2.07 1.83
N THR A 145 -18.33 -2.53 0.58
CA THR A 145 -19.19 -3.67 0.18
C THR A 145 -18.40 -4.97 0.15
N LYS A 146 -19.11 -6.10 0.11
CA LYS A 146 -18.50 -7.42 -0.04
C LYS A 146 -17.70 -7.53 -1.34
N GLU A 147 -18.23 -6.98 -2.43
CA GLU A 147 -17.59 -6.98 -3.75
C GLU A 147 -16.30 -6.16 -3.76
N ASP A 148 -16.22 -5.10 -2.96
CA ASP A 148 -14.99 -4.34 -2.78
C ASP A 148 -13.96 -5.11 -1.93
N LEU A 149 -14.41 -5.84 -0.90
CA LEU A 149 -13.53 -6.72 -0.11
C LEU A 149 -12.96 -7.87 -0.94
N ASP A 150 -13.73 -8.43 -1.87
CA ASP A 150 -13.29 -9.54 -2.74
C ASP A 150 -12.17 -9.17 -3.71
N LYS A 151 -11.93 -7.87 -3.92
CA LYS A 151 -10.81 -7.39 -4.74
C LYS A 151 -9.49 -7.32 -3.98
N ILE A 152 -9.52 -7.43 -2.64
CA ILE A 152 -8.33 -7.37 -1.80
C ILE A 152 -7.47 -8.61 -2.04
N LYS A 153 -6.19 -8.40 -2.39
CA LYS A 153 -5.25 -9.48 -2.74
C LYS A 153 -4.33 -9.85 -1.58
N VAL A 154 -3.65 -8.86 -1.01
CA VAL A 154 -2.71 -8.96 0.14
C VAL A 154 -1.83 -10.22 0.12
N LYS A 155 -1.22 -10.55 -1.02
CA LYS A 155 -0.40 -11.77 -1.16
C LYS A 155 0.73 -11.81 -0.12
N TYR A 156 0.92 -12.94 0.54
CA TYR A 156 1.99 -13.12 1.53
C TYR A 156 3.39 -13.10 0.91
#